data_AF-A0A7V0JT40-F1
#
_entry.id   AF-A0A7V0JT40-F1
#
_cell.length_a   1.000
_cell.length_b   1.000
_cell.length_c   1.000
_cell.angle_alpha   90.00
_cell.angle_beta   90.00
_cell.angle_gamma   90.00
#
_symmetry.space_group_name_H-M   'P 1'
#
loop_
_entity.id
_entity.type
_entity.pdbx_description
1 polymer ?
#
loop_
_entity_poly.entity_id
_entity_poly.type
_entity_poly.pdbx_seq_one_letter_code
_entity_poly.pdbx_strand_id
1 'polypeptide(L)'
;MNTAAANLQEEIKDSSESVHEEYLVHADNMRLDSTQFFTEFGQISPDEKWVDTINDSIDSIKRQKESSTPVVILKQPSRPKSHFIPLKKWEGTVLTVLEDSFVARLIDQEDEYSDSEAEFSFEEVPQSDRGLIEPGAIFYWNIGYIDRDSGQRMRASVIRFRRIPVWQSEELETAKVAARHLRETIDWE
;
A
#
# COMPACT_ATOMS: atom_id res chain seq x y z
N MET A 1 44.27 29.21 10.16
CA MET A 1 42.88 29.68 9.96
C MET A 1 42.61 29.64 8.47
N ASN A 2 42.06 28.53 7.95
CA ASN A 2 41.64 28.36 6.55
C ASN A 2 41.02 26.97 6.38
N THR A 3 39.70 26.84 6.51
CA THR A 3 38.97 25.68 5.96
C THR A 3 37.53 26.08 5.63
N ALA A 4 37.37 27.11 4.79
CA ALA A 4 36.09 27.44 4.13
C ALA A 4 36.07 26.98 2.66
N ALA A 5 37.02 26.13 2.26
CA ALA A 5 37.21 25.67 0.88
C ALA A 5 36.91 24.17 0.67
N ALA A 6 36.23 23.51 1.62
CA ALA A 6 35.94 22.07 1.56
C ALA A 6 34.49 21.72 1.17
N ASN A 7 33.57 22.70 1.10
CA ASN A 7 32.13 22.46 0.90
C ASN A 7 31.60 22.85 -0.49
N LEU A 8 32.43 22.78 -1.54
CA LEU A 8 32.01 23.16 -2.90
C LEU A 8 32.47 22.17 -4.00
N GLN A 9 32.93 20.98 -3.62
CA GLN A 9 33.30 19.92 -4.56
C GLN A 9 32.55 18.58 -4.40
N GLU A 10 31.63 18.46 -3.43
CA GLU A 10 30.76 17.27 -3.32
C GLU A 10 29.40 17.44 -4.01
N GLU A 11 29.05 18.64 -4.48
CA GLU A 11 27.70 18.94 -5.02
C GLU A 11 27.59 18.80 -6.55
N ILE A 12 28.65 18.36 -7.26
CA ILE A 12 28.68 18.27 -8.74
C ILE A 12 28.83 16.82 -9.25
N LYS A 13 28.89 15.81 -8.37
CA LYS A 13 29.20 14.43 -8.80
C LYS A 13 28.05 13.41 -8.72
N ASP A 14 26.88 13.79 -8.20
CA ASP A 14 25.74 12.86 -8.07
C ASP A 14 24.58 13.17 -9.04
N SER A 15 24.78 14.16 -9.92
CA SER A 15 23.79 14.64 -10.90
C SER A 15 23.79 13.87 -12.23
N SER A 16 24.54 12.76 -12.35
CA SER A 16 24.70 12.03 -13.61
C SER A 16 24.07 10.62 -13.63
N GLU A 17 23.29 10.25 -12.63
CA GLU A 17 22.77 8.88 -12.49
C GLU A 17 21.29 8.85 -12.08
N SER A 18 20.40 9.56 -12.79
CA SER A 18 18.96 9.32 -12.63
C SER A 18 18.06 9.73 -13.80
N VAL A 19 18.59 9.97 -15.01
CA VAL A 19 17.77 10.36 -16.18
C VAL A 19 18.03 9.40 -17.34
N HIS A 20 17.67 8.13 -17.13
CA HIS A 20 17.52 7.15 -18.21
C HIS A 20 16.38 6.18 -17.87
N GLU A 21 15.18 6.71 -17.63
CA GLU A 21 13.98 5.89 -17.60
C GLU A 21 12.74 6.71 -17.97
N GLU A 22 12.70 7.19 -19.21
CA GLU A 22 11.47 7.59 -19.86
C GLU A 22 11.63 7.43 -21.37
N TYR A 23 10.56 6.97 -22.04
CA TYR A 23 10.43 6.71 -23.48
C TYR A 23 10.87 5.33 -24.02
N LEU A 24 10.26 4.26 -23.51
CA LEU A 24 10.03 3.03 -24.29
C LEU A 24 8.56 2.62 -24.23
N VAL A 25 7.72 3.34 -24.96
CA VAL A 25 6.45 2.80 -25.46
C VAL A 25 6.20 3.38 -26.85
N HIS A 26 5.95 2.51 -27.83
CA HIS A 26 5.55 2.77 -29.23
C HIS A 26 6.67 2.87 -30.28
N ALA A 27 7.14 1.71 -30.75
CA ALA A 27 7.57 1.56 -32.14
C ALA A 27 7.48 0.08 -32.59
N ASP A 28 6.33 -0.56 -32.37
CA ASP A 28 5.96 -1.73 -33.19
C ASP A 28 5.29 -1.19 -34.46
N ASN A 29 5.78 -1.64 -35.62
CA ASN A 29 5.41 -1.24 -36.97
C ASN A 29 6.01 0.07 -37.52
N MET A 30 7.29 0.02 -37.89
CA MET A 30 7.74 0.78 -39.06
C MET A 30 8.82 0.00 -39.81
N ARG A 31 8.39 -0.71 -40.84
CA ARG A 31 9.24 -1.29 -41.87
C ARG A 31 9.73 -0.13 -42.74
N LEU A 32 10.81 0.52 -42.32
CA LEU A 32 11.43 1.60 -43.11
C LEU A 32 12.39 0.96 -44.11
N ASP A 33 11.92 0.96 -45.36
CA ASP A 33 12.68 0.76 -46.59
C ASP A 33 13.93 1.64 -46.56
N SER A 34 15.10 1.02 -46.64
CA SER A 34 16.43 1.61 -46.41
C SER A 34 16.87 2.62 -47.47
N THR A 35 15.97 3.05 -48.36
CA THR A 35 16.33 3.77 -49.58
C THR A 35 15.89 5.25 -49.59
N GLN A 36 15.28 5.77 -48.52
CA GLN A 36 14.78 7.16 -48.50
C GLN A 36 15.38 8.11 -47.47
N PHE A 37 16.41 7.71 -46.72
CA PHE A 37 17.08 8.58 -45.72
C PHE A 37 18.43 9.15 -46.21
N PHE A 38 18.52 9.62 -47.45
CA PHE A 38 19.73 10.29 -47.92
C PHE A 38 19.40 11.52 -48.77
N THR A 39 19.04 12.61 -48.10
CA THR A 39 19.15 13.94 -48.70
C THR A 39 19.34 14.99 -47.60
N GLU A 40 20.48 14.96 -46.89
CA GLU A 40 20.99 16.20 -46.26
C GLU A 40 22.45 16.16 -45.79
N PHE A 41 23.07 14.99 -45.65
CA PHE A 41 24.50 14.92 -45.34
C PHE A 41 25.28 14.37 -46.54
N GLY A 42 26.35 15.09 -46.88
CA GLY A 42 27.20 14.86 -48.03
C GLY A 42 27.68 13.41 -48.14
N GLN A 43 27.94 13.04 -49.39
CA GLN A 43 28.39 11.73 -49.83
C GLN A 43 29.47 11.14 -48.91
N ILE A 44 29.09 10.10 -48.15
CA ILE A 44 30.04 9.13 -47.63
C ILE A 44 29.72 7.83 -48.37
N SER A 45 30.59 7.48 -49.32
CA SER A 45 30.58 6.17 -49.93
C SER A 45 30.82 5.13 -48.82
N PRO A 46 29.98 4.09 -48.69
CA PRO A 46 30.19 3.06 -47.68
C PRO A 46 31.44 2.27 -48.05
N ASP A 47 32.54 2.49 -47.34
CA ASP A 47 33.70 1.61 -47.42
C ASP A 47 33.25 0.26 -46.85
N GLU A 48 33.25 -0.80 -47.68
CA GLU A 48 32.67 -2.14 -47.41
C GLU A 48 33.14 -2.77 -46.08
N LYS A 49 34.22 -2.26 -45.49
CA LYS A 49 34.77 -2.72 -44.20
C LYS A 49 33.89 -2.48 -42.98
N TRP A 50 32.92 -1.56 -43.05
CA TRP A 50 32.06 -1.27 -41.90
C TRP A 50 30.91 -2.28 -41.71
N VAL A 51 30.49 -2.97 -42.78
CA VAL A 51 29.37 -3.92 -42.72
C VAL A 51 29.79 -5.24 -42.08
N ASP A 52 31.00 -5.72 -42.38
CA ASP A 52 31.53 -6.97 -41.83
C ASP A 52 31.81 -6.87 -40.34
N THR A 53 32.31 -5.72 -39.87
CA THR A 53 32.61 -5.48 -38.46
C THR A 53 31.34 -5.47 -37.57
N ILE A 54 30.21 -5.00 -38.13
CA ILE A 54 28.92 -5.00 -37.43
C ILE A 54 28.33 -6.43 -37.39
N ASN A 55 28.44 -7.19 -38.48
CA ASN A 55 27.93 -8.56 -38.54
C ASN A 55 28.71 -9.52 -37.62
N ASP A 56 30.03 -9.40 -37.55
CA ASP A 56 30.87 -10.17 -36.61
C ASP A 56 30.53 -9.84 -35.15
N SER A 57 30.23 -8.56 -34.87
CA SER A 57 29.79 -8.12 -33.53
C SER A 57 28.40 -8.69 -33.18
N ILE A 58 27.46 -8.72 -34.13
CA ILE A 58 26.12 -9.28 -33.92
C ILE A 58 26.17 -10.80 -33.69
N ASP A 59 27.04 -11.53 -34.41
CA ASP A 59 27.19 -12.97 -34.22
C ASP A 59 27.89 -13.34 -32.91
N SER A 60 28.77 -12.46 -32.41
CA SER A 60 29.34 -12.60 -31.06
C SER A 60 28.29 -12.42 -29.95
N ILE A 61 27.35 -11.49 -30.11
CA ILE A 61 26.24 -11.24 -29.18
C ILE A 61 25.23 -12.40 -29.20
N LYS A 62 24.97 -13.00 -30.36
CA LYS A 62 24.09 -14.17 -30.48
C LYS A 62 24.65 -15.42 -29.79
N ARG A 63 25.97 -15.66 -29.84
CA ARG A 63 26.60 -16.83 -29.17
C ARG A 63 26.57 -16.78 -27.65
N GLN A 64 26.45 -15.61 -27.02
CA GLN A 64 26.37 -15.51 -25.55
C GLN A 64 24.96 -15.78 -24.98
N LYS A 65 23.94 -16.01 -25.80
CA LYS A 65 22.53 -16.13 -25.35
C LYS A 65 22.05 -17.57 -25.09
N GLU A 66 22.92 -18.59 -25.22
CA GLU A 66 22.48 -20.00 -25.20
C GLU A 66 22.87 -20.79 -23.94
N SER A 67 23.35 -20.15 -22.87
CA SER A 67 23.62 -20.84 -21.60
C SER A 67 22.71 -20.40 -20.44
N SER A 68 21.43 -20.13 -20.71
CA SER A 68 20.48 -19.99 -19.60
C SER A 68 20.02 -21.39 -19.16
N THR A 69 20.53 -21.84 -18.03
CA THR A 69 19.92 -22.95 -17.29
C THR A 69 18.42 -22.68 -17.17
N PRO A 70 17.54 -23.67 -17.40
CA PRO A 70 16.10 -23.45 -17.29
C PRO A 70 15.77 -22.93 -15.89
N VAL A 71 15.29 -21.69 -15.80
CA VAL A 71 14.81 -21.12 -14.54
C VAL A 71 13.47 -21.76 -14.26
N VAL A 72 13.48 -22.76 -13.37
CA VAL A 72 12.25 -23.39 -12.87
C VAL A 72 11.63 -22.44 -11.85
N ILE A 73 10.58 -21.71 -12.25
CA ILE A 73 9.77 -20.91 -11.33
C ILE A 73 8.86 -21.87 -10.57
N LEU A 74 9.26 -22.20 -9.33
CA LEU A 74 8.42 -22.98 -8.43
C LEU A 74 7.22 -22.14 -7.99
N LYS A 75 6.02 -22.60 -8.34
CA LYS A 75 4.77 -22.04 -7.82
C LYS A 75 4.77 -22.25 -6.31
N GLN A 76 5.02 -21.19 -5.55
CA GLN A 76 5.06 -21.30 -4.10
C GLN A 76 3.71 -21.86 -3.61
N PRO A 77 3.71 -22.87 -2.72
CA PRO A 77 2.49 -23.37 -2.13
C PRO A 77 1.83 -22.19 -1.42
N SER A 78 0.56 -21.93 -1.75
CA SER A 78 -0.21 -20.88 -1.09
C SER A 78 -0.18 -21.16 0.41
N ARG A 79 0.21 -20.17 1.21
CA ARG A 79 0.12 -20.29 2.67
C ARG A 79 -1.27 -20.78 3.03
N PRO A 80 -1.37 -21.81 3.86
CA PRO A 80 -2.65 -22.39 4.15
C PRO A 80 -3.48 -21.33 4.93
N LYS A 81 -4.76 -21.22 4.58
CA LYS A 81 -5.62 -20.09 4.96
C LYS A 81 -6.53 -20.55 6.08
N SER A 82 -6.33 -20.01 7.28
CA SER A 82 -7.32 -20.13 8.34
C SER A 82 -8.60 -19.35 7.98
N HIS A 83 -9.76 -19.95 8.20
CA HIS A 83 -11.05 -19.30 7.96
C HIS A 83 -11.75 -19.01 9.30
N PHE A 84 -12.33 -17.81 9.43
CA PHE A 84 -13.15 -17.45 10.57
C PHE A 84 -14.64 -17.51 10.19
N ILE A 85 -15.42 -18.22 11.00
CA ILE A 85 -16.87 -18.39 10.83
C ILE A 85 -17.56 -17.68 12.01
N PRO A 86 -18.17 -16.51 11.80
CA PRO A 86 -18.85 -15.78 12.86
C PRO A 86 -20.13 -16.50 13.29
N LEU A 87 -20.39 -16.56 14.59
CA LEU A 87 -21.63 -17.06 15.19
C LEU A 87 -22.51 -15.94 15.73
N LYS A 88 -21.90 -14.93 16.36
CA LYS A 88 -22.60 -13.78 16.93
C LYS A 88 -21.73 -12.54 16.82
N LYS A 89 -22.37 -11.39 16.64
CA LYS A 89 -21.70 -10.12 16.37
C LYS A 89 -22.33 -9.00 17.19
N TRP A 90 -21.48 -8.11 17.67
CA TRP A 90 -21.88 -6.88 18.32
C TRP A 90 -21.11 -5.71 17.71
N GLU A 91 -21.80 -4.58 17.63
CA GLU A 91 -21.15 -3.29 17.46
C GLU A 91 -20.91 -2.69 18.84
N GLY A 92 -19.65 -2.38 19.13
CA GLY A 92 -19.22 -1.80 20.40
C GLY A 92 -18.82 -0.35 20.25
N THR A 93 -19.17 0.46 21.25
CA THR A 93 -18.67 1.84 21.41
C THR A 93 -17.92 1.93 22.72
N VAL A 94 -16.64 2.33 22.68
CA VAL A 94 -15.83 2.54 23.89
C VAL A 94 -16.43 3.69 24.71
N LEU A 95 -16.70 3.45 25.98
CA LEU A 95 -17.20 4.45 26.92
C LEU A 95 -16.05 5.07 27.72
N THR A 96 -15.23 4.21 28.33
CA THR A 96 -14.15 4.61 29.24
C THR A 96 -12.93 3.72 29.02
N VAL A 97 -11.74 4.31 29.03
CA VAL A 97 -10.47 3.60 28.96
C VAL A 97 -9.83 3.58 30.34
N LEU A 98 -9.43 2.39 30.80
CA LEU A 98 -8.76 2.13 32.07
C LEU A 98 -7.26 1.88 31.82
N GLU A 99 -6.52 1.38 32.83
CA GLU A 99 -5.07 1.18 32.72
C GLU A 99 -4.68 0.06 31.73
N ASP A 100 -5.40 -1.06 31.77
CA ASP A 100 -5.15 -2.27 30.97
C ASP A 100 -6.39 -2.82 30.26
N SER A 101 -7.51 -2.12 30.37
CA SER A 101 -8.81 -2.51 29.84
C SER A 101 -9.64 -1.30 29.38
N PHE A 102 -10.79 -1.56 28.77
CA PHE A 102 -11.77 -0.53 28.45
C PHE A 102 -13.19 -1.06 28.66
N VAL A 103 -14.09 -0.16 29.05
CA VAL A 103 -15.53 -0.43 29.17
C VAL A 103 -16.22 0.06 27.91
N ALA A 104 -17.11 -0.76 27.36
CA ALA A 104 -17.84 -0.46 26.14
C ALA A 104 -19.31 -0.81 26.25
N ARG A 105 -20.14 -0.03 25.57
CA ARG A 105 -21.53 -0.37 25.26
C ARG A 105 -21.56 -1.22 24.00
N LEU A 106 -22.31 -2.30 24.04
CA LEU A 106 -22.49 -3.28 22.96
C LEU A 106 -23.94 -3.24 22.48
N ILE A 107 -24.12 -3.28 21.17
CA ILE A 107 -25.41 -3.41 20.50
C ILE A 107 -25.35 -4.68 19.64
N ASP A 108 -26.31 -5.57 19.83
CA ASP A 108 -26.45 -6.76 19.00
C ASP A 108 -26.90 -6.36 17.59
N GLN A 109 -26.20 -6.86 16.56
CA GLN A 109 -26.56 -6.55 15.17
C GLN A 109 -27.83 -7.27 14.70
N GLU A 110 -28.30 -8.26 15.44
CA GLU A 110 -29.55 -8.98 15.16
C GLU A 110 -30.73 -8.46 16.00
N ASP A 111 -30.45 -7.77 17.11
CA ASP A 111 -31.45 -7.20 18.01
C ASP A 111 -30.96 -5.87 18.61
N GLU A 112 -31.20 -4.79 17.86
CA GLU A 112 -30.73 -3.44 18.18
C GLU A 112 -31.31 -2.87 19.50
N TYR A 113 -32.34 -3.51 20.06
CA TYR A 113 -32.95 -3.11 21.34
C TYR A 113 -32.22 -3.70 22.56
N SER A 114 -31.29 -4.63 22.34
CA SER A 114 -30.45 -5.17 23.39
C SER A 114 -29.14 -4.38 23.49
N ASP A 115 -29.08 -3.48 24.48
CA ASP A 115 -27.84 -2.87 24.90
C ASP A 115 -27.24 -3.63 26.09
N SER A 116 -25.92 -3.71 26.12
CA SER A 116 -25.18 -4.34 27.22
C SER A 116 -23.85 -3.63 27.41
N GLU A 117 -23.35 -3.62 28.63
CA GLU A 117 -22.01 -3.08 28.93
C GLU A 117 -21.06 -4.22 29.26
N ALA A 118 -19.83 -4.13 28.75
CA ALA A 118 -18.79 -5.12 28.99
C ALA A 118 -17.41 -4.45 29.09
N GLU A 119 -16.52 -5.07 29.85
CA GLU A 119 -15.13 -4.69 29.98
C GLU A 119 -14.24 -5.66 29.17
N PHE A 120 -13.27 -5.11 28.43
CA PHE A 120 -12.37 -5.86 27.57
C PHE A 120 -10.91 -5.52 27.89
N SER A 121 -10.07 -6.56 28.01
CA SER A 121 -8.63 -6.35 28.19
C SER A 121 -7.97 -5.90 26.88
N PHE A 122 -6.92 -5.07 26.97
CA PHE A 122 -6.09 -4.72 25.82
C PHE A 122 -5.39 -5.94 25.18
N GLU A 123 -5.26 -7.05 25.91
CA GLU A 123 -4.71 -8.30 25.38
C GLU A 123 -5.64 -8.98 24.37
N GLU A 124 -6.95 -8.76 24.47
CA GLU A 124 -7.95 -9.25 23.51
C GLU A 124 -7.95 -8.45 22.20
N VAL A 125 -7.33 -7.27 22.20
CA VAL A 125 -7.22 -6.39 21.04
C VAL A 125 -5.91 -6.65 20.30
N PRO A 126 -5.95 -6.85 18.97
CA PRO A 126 -4.74 -6.96 18.15
C PRO A 126 -3.83 -5.76 18.37
N GLN A 127 -2.52 -5.98 18.49
CA GLN A 127 -1.54 -4.92 18.76
C GLN A 127 -1.63 -3.76 17.75
N SER A 128 -1.97 -4.05 16.49
CA SER A 128 -2.16 -3.06 15.43
C SER A 128 -3.36 -2.11 15.62
N ASP A 129 -4.30 -2.51 16.48
CA ASP A 129 -5.56 -1.82 16.72
C ASP A 129 -5.58 -1.17 18.12
N ARG A 130 -4.64 -1.49 19.02
CA ARG A 130 -4.58 -0.93 20.38
C ARG A 130 -4.47 0.60 20.40
N GLY A 131 -3.82 1.20 19.40
CA GLY A 131 -3.73 2.65 19.26
C GLY A 131 -5.04 3.33 18.86
N LEU A 132 -6.12 2.57 18.64
CA LEU A 132 -7.45 3.08 18.31
C LEU A 132 -8.41 3.02 19.51
N ILE A 133 -7.94 2.58 20.69
CA ILE A 133 -8.75 2.48 21.90
C ILE A 133 -8.87 3.87 22.52
N GLU A 134 -9.93 4.58 22.13
CA GLU A 134 -10.27 5.91 22.63
C GLU A 134 -11.76 5.99 22.96
N PRO A 135 -12.19 6.82 23.94
CA PRO A 135 -13.62 7.04 24.19
C PRO A 135 -14.36 7.47 22.91
N GLY A 136 -15.48 6.81 22.64
CA GLY A 136 -16.28 7.00 21.41
C GLY A 136 -15.81 6.17 20.20
N ALA A 137 -14.68 5.47 20.29
CA ALA A 137 -14.24 4.59 19.21
C ALA A 137 -15.21 3.42 19.00
N ILE A 138 -15.46 3.09 17.73
CA ILE A 138 -16.34 2.00 17.32
C ILE A 138 -15.51 0.76 17.01
N PHE A 139 -15.94 -0.40 17.50
CA PHE A 139 -15.33 -1.69 17.18
C PHE A 139 -16.39 -2.76 16.92
N TYR A 140 -15.97 -3.85 16.29
CA TYR A 140 -16.79 -5.04 16.10
C TYR A 140 -16.25 -6.15 16.97
N TRP A 141 -17.13 -6.72 17.77
CA TRP A 141 -16.84 -7.92 18.55
C TRP A 141 -17.56 -9.11 17.93
N ASN A 142 -16.80 -10.13 17.55
CA ASN A 142 -17.33 -11.33 16.92
C ASN A 142 -16.93 -12.56 17.74
N ILE A 143 -17.91 -13.38 18.08
CA ILE A 143 -17.67 -14.73 18.62
C ILE A 143 -17.91 -15.72 17.49
N GLY A 144 -16.98 -16.64 17.28
CA GLY A 144 -17.03 -17.56 16.14
C GLY A 144 -16.12 -18.77 16.27
N TYR A 145 -15.92 -19.45 15.14
CA TYR A 145 -14.96 -20.55 15.00
C TYR A 145 -13.81 -20.14 14.09
N ILE A 146 -12.60 -20.58 14.43
CA ILE A 146 -11.43 -20.57 13.54
C ILE A 146 -11.17 -22.01 13.12
N ASP A 147 -11.23 -22.26 11.81
CA ASP A 147 -10.78 -23.51 11.22
C ASP A 147 -9.31 -23.34 10.82
N ARG A 148 -8.45 -24.09 11.50
CA ARG A 148 -7.03 -24.17 11.17
C ARG A 148 -6.80 -25.18 10.05
N ASP A 149 -5.71 -25.00 9.33
CA ASP A 149 -5.34 -25.86 8.21
C ASP A 149 -5.07 -27.32 8.61
N SER A 150 -4.81 -27.57 9.89
CA SER A 150 -4.73 -28.91 10.47
C SER A 150 -6.08 -29.63 10.59
N GLY A 151 -7.19 -28.97 10.23
CA GLY A 151 -8.56 -29.47 10.43
C GLY A 151 -9.09 -29.23 11.85
N GLN A 152 -8.31 -28.61 12.74
CA GLN A 152 -8.75 -28.28 14.08
C GLN A 152 -9.67 -27.05 14.05
N ARG A 153 -10.88 -27.21 14.60
CA ARG A 153 -11.81 -26.11 14.87
C ARG A 153 -11.65 -25.63 16.31
N MET A 154 -11.55 -24.31 16.50
CA MET A 154 -11.44 -23.68 17.81
C MET A 154 -12.46 -22.54 17.94
N ARG A 155 -13.06 -22.36 19.13
CA ARG A 155 -13.89 -21.19 19.40
C ARG A 155 -12.97 -19.97 19.63
N ALA A 156 -13.34 -18.84 19.07
CA ALA A 156 -12.57 -17.61 19.13
C ALA A 156 -13.47 -16.38 19.37
N SER A 157 -12.91 -15.40 20.07
CA SER A 157 -13.41 -14.05 20.25
C SER A 157 -12.49 -13.11 19.48
N VAL A 158 -13.04 -12.25 18.63
CA VAL A 158 -12.26 -11.35 17.77
C VAL A 158 -12.82 -9.93 17.88
N ILE A 159 -11.96 -9.00 18.29
CA ILE A 159 -12.24 -7.56 18.33
C ILE A 159 -11.49 -6.88 17.18
N ARG A 160 -12.17 -6.00 16.45
CA ARG A 160 -11.57 -5.17 15.39
C ARG A 160 -12.10 -3.75 15.47
N PHE A 161 -11.19 -2.79 15.55
CA PHE A 161 -11.56 -1.38 15.60
C PHE A 161 -11.83 -0.82 14.20
N ARG A 162 -12.86 0.02 14.11
CA ARG A 162 -13.17 0.75 12.88
C ARG A 162 -12.14 1.85 12.68
N ARG A 163 -11.43 1.81 11.56
CA ARG A 163 -10.48 2.85 11.15
C ARG A 163 -11.25 3.97 10.49
N ILE A 164 -11.60 4.98 11.26
CA ILE A 164 -12.09 6.26 10.72
C ILE A 164 -10.89 7.15 10.38
N PRO A 165 -10.98 7.98 9.32
CA PRO A 165 -9.97 9.00 9.04
C PRO A 165 -9.79 9.87 10.28
N VAL A 166 -8.55 10.23 10.61
CA VAL A 166 -8.27 11.17 11.70
C VAL A 166 -8.74 12.55 11.25
N TRP A 167 -9.73 13.11 11.95
CA TRP A 167 -10.20 14.46 11.69
C TRP A 167 -9.09 15.42 12.11
N GLN A 168 -8.73 16.35 11.23
CA GLN A 168 -7.76 17.38 11.57
C GLN A 168 -8.40 18.38 12.53
N SER A 169 -7.61 19.00 13.41
CA SER A 169 -8.10 20.00 14.37
C SER A 169 -8.85 21.15 13.67
N GLU A 170 -8.41 21.52 12.46
CA GLU A 170 -9.07 22.53 11.62
C GLU A 170 -10.48 22.11 11.16
N GLU A 171 -10.67 20.85 10.78
CA GLU A 171 -11.97 20.31 10.37
C GLU A 171 -12.94 20.28 11.55
N LEU A 172 -12.45 19.92 12.75
CA LEU A 172 -13.23 19.93 13.97
C LEU A 172 -13.69 21.34 14.34
N GLU A 173 -12.80 22.33 14.29
CA GLU A 173 -13.17 23.72 14.58
C GLU A 173 -14.14 24.28 13.55
N THR A 174 -13.93 23.96 12.26
CA THR A 174 -14.86 24.34 11.19
C THR A 174 -16.25 23.76 11.43
N ALA A 175 -16.34 22.48 11.84
CA ALA A 175 -17.60 21.84 12.17
C ALA A 175 -18.29 22.50 13.39
N LYS A 176 -17.53 22.89 14.43
CA LYS A 176 -18.07 23.60 15.60
C LYS A 176 -18.63 24.98 15.23
N VAL A 177 -17.92 25.71 14.37
CA VAL A 177 -18.38 27.02 13.88
C VAL A 177 -19.67 26.86 13.07
N ALA A 178 -19.72 25.89 12.16
CA ALA A 178 -20.91 25.59 11.38
C ALA A 178 -22.11 25.20 12.27
N ALA A 179 -21.90 24.37 13.28
CA ALA A 179 -22.94 23.98 14.23
C ALA A 179 -23.49 25.18 15.03
N ARG A 180 -22.61 26.10 15.46
CA ARG A 180 -23.02 27.33 16.15
C ARG A 180 -23.85 28.23 15.24
N HIS A 181 -23.40 28.44 14.01
CA HIS A 181 -24.13 29.23 13.03
C HIS A 181 -25.52 28.65 12.73
N LEU A 182 -25.61 27.31 12.60
CA LEU A 182 -26.88 26.64 12.39
C LEU A 182 -27.82 26.82 13.59
N ARG A 183 -27.31 26.70 14.82
CA ARG A 183 -28.09 26.94 16.05
C ARG A 183 -28.64 28.36 16.14
N GLU A 184 -27.88 29.35 15.70
CA GLU A 184 -28.32 30.75 15.68
C GLU A 184 -29.36 31.01 14.57
N THR A 185 -29.30 30.24 13.49
CA THR A 185 -30.20 30.41 12.33
C THR A 185 -31.54 29.70 12.51
N ILE A 186 -31.58 28.58 13.23
CA ILE A 186 -32.83 27.85 13.49
C ILE A 186 -33.46 28.41 14.76
N ASP A 187 -34.55 29.17 14.61
CA ASP A 187 -35.39 29.65 15.71
C ASP A 187 -36.16 28.44 16.27
N TRP A 188 -35.62 27.83 17.32
CA TRP A 188 -36.28 26.75 18.06
C TRP A 188 -37.16 27.38 19.15
N GLU A 189 -38.47 27.48 18.89
CA GLU A 189 -39.50 27.64 19.94
C GLU A 189 -39.75 26.33 20.70
#